data_AF-A0A6L7Q0U7-F1
#
_entry.id   AF-A0A6L7Q0U7-F1
#
_cell.length_a   1.000
_cell.length_b   1.000
_cell.length_c   1.000
_cell.angle_alpha   90.00
_cell.angle_beta   90.00
_cell.angle_gamma   90.00
#
_symmetry.space_group_name_H-M   'P 1'
#
loop_
_entity.id
_entity.type
_entity.pdbx_description
1 polymer ?
#
loop_
_entity_poly.entity_id
_entity_poly.type
_entity_poly.pdbx_seq_one_letter_code
_entity_poly.pdbx_strand_id
1 'polypeptide(L)'
;MYDEQQIQRLLEGVDVWNEWREREGPSNVLFLYDTNLYQIFRNAGKLDSEGRIPLAGVNFGTVFLNKSVLANANLAGADLSFASLNEADLANADISGAEFSGGRFDKSDLSNANLSCTKSLMASFEEANLSSADLSGANFAISRFANANLTDADLTGSNFGRADFSNANLFNANLTGTNLTDASLAGANLLGAQPWRAVLYSDESTLLEPVRSNPVCVTAISDLLAIVQGVGVETPLYYRGESKLGWSLIPALFRDNLAEVEERMLNNLISRRPHDFSGTATALDRWVLAQHHGLKTRFLDVTKNPLVGLFFACERSEKYETEDACLHIFAMPEALNKPFNSDTISVIANFARLPRREQGQLLGLSIDQSKAASTDQDRHSVAMRQLYQLIRREQAYFEERIDMKDLYGVFVVEPQQSSERVRAQSGAFLVSAFRDRFDYTDDTEWNGGVRPYDHCTLTIPAECKDDILKELRLLNITRETLFPGLDSSADAVTERYKQDVANSP
;
A
#
# COMPACT_ATOMS: atom_id res chain seq x y z
N MET A 1 -27.42 -24.69 -10.75
CA MET A 1 -27.41 -25.78 -11.74
C MET A 1 -25.94 -25.97 -12.05
N TYR A 2 -25.33 -27.02 -11.51
CA TYR A 2 -23.92 -27.34 -11.74
C TYR A 2 -23.68 -27.40 -13.25
N ASP A 3 -22.58 -26.84 -13.73
CA ASP A 3 -22.19 -27.06 -15.11
C ASP A 3 -21.58 -28.46 -15.19
N GLU A 4 -22.40 -29.47 -15.49
CA GLU A 4 -21.96 -30.87 -15.64
C GLU A 4 -20.76 -30.99 -16.58
N GLN A 5 -20.63 -30.07 -17.55
CA GLN A 5 -19.48 -30.02 -18.45
C GLN A 5 -18.18 -29.57 -17.76
N GLN A 6 -18.24 -28.73 -16.73
CA GLN A 6 -17.06 -28.31 -15.96
C GLN A 6 -16.56 -29.47 -15.10
N ILE A 7 -17.46 -30.17 -14.42
CA ILE A 7 -17.13 -31.35 -13.61
C ILE A 7 -16.55 -32.47 -14.49
N GLN A 8 -17.12 -32.69 -15.68
CA GLN A 8 -16.62 -33.69 -16.61
C GLN A 8 -15.18 -33.38 -17.06
N ARG A 9 -14.87 -32.12 -17.39
CA ARG A 9 -13.50 -31.69 -17.71
C ARG A 9 -12.53 -31.94 -16.54
N LEU A 10 -12.97 -31.66 -15.31
CA LEU A 10 -12.15 -31.90 -14.12
C LEU A 10 -11.88 -33.40 -13.90
N LEU A 11 -12.84 -34.27 -14.23
CA LEU A 11 -12.70 -35.74 -14.17
C LEU A 11 -11.79 -36.32 -15.28
N GLU A 12 -11.62 -35.59 -16.38
CA GLU A 12 -10.70 -35.95 -17.47
C GLU A 12 -9.25 -35.72 -17.07
N GLY A 13 -8.98 -34.70 -16.24
CA GLY A 13 -7.68 -34.48 -15.59
C GLY A 13 -7.34 -33.00 -15.41
N VAL A 14 -6.37 -32.73 -14.54
CA VAL A 14 -5.88 -31.36 -14.26
C VAL A 14 -5.32 -30.70 -15.52
N ASP A 15 -4.58 -31.43 -16.35
CA ASP A 15 -4.01 -30.89 -17.60
C ASP A 15 -5.11 -30.43 -18.57
N VAL A 16 -6.16 -31.24 -18.73
CA VAL A 16 -7.31 -30.92 -19.59
C VAL A 16 -8.04 -29.68 -19.07
N TRP A 17 -8.23 -29.59 -17.76
CA TRP A 17 -8.82 -28.41 -17.12
C TRP A 17 -7.97 -27.15 -17.35
N ASN A 18 -6.66 -27.23 -17.10
CA ASN A 18 -5.75 -26.09 -17.25
C ASN A 18 -5.65 -25.61 -18.70
N GLU A 19 -5.54 -26.51 -19.68
CA GLU A 19 -5.55 -26.14 -21.11
C GLU A 19 -6.87 -25.49 -21.55
N TRP A 20 -7.99 -25.87 -20.94
CA TRP A 20 -9.28 -25.25 -21.21
C TRP A 20 -9.38 -23.87 -20.56
N ARG A 21 -8.88 -23.72 -19.33
CA ARG A 21 -8.78 -22.44 -18.61
C ARG A 21 -7.96 -21.41 -19.38
N GLU A 22 -6.87 -21.81 -20.02
CA GLU A 22 -6.05 -20.90 -20.85
C GLU A 22 -6.76 -20.44 -22.12
N ARG A 23 -7.60 -21.29 -22.73
CA ARG A 23 -8.29 -20.98 -23.98
C ARG A 23 -9.59 -20.20 -23.81
N GLU A 24 -10.38 -20.54 -22.80
CA GLU A 24 -11.76 -20.05 -22.64
C GLU A 24 -12.05 -19.41 -21.26
N GLY A 25 -11.08 -19.46 -20.33
CA GLY A 25 -11.26 -19.11 -18.91
C GLY A 25 -11.61 -17.65 -18.59
N PRO A 26 -11.11 -16.60 -19.27
CA PRO A 26 -11.42 -15.21 -18.91
C PRO A 26 -12.87 -14.80 -19.18
N SER A 27 -13.59 -15.54 -20.05
CA SER A 27 -14.93 -15.19 -20.51
C SER A 27 -16.05 -15.93 -19.78
N ASN A 28 -15.72 -16.98 -19.03
CA ASN A 28 -16.70 -17.87 -18.39
C ASN A 28 -16.67 -17.72 -16.88
N VAL A 29 -17.85 -17.49 -16.28
CA VAL A 29 -18.00 -17.51 -14.83
C VAL A 29 -18.12 -18.97 -14.36
N LEU A 30 -17.16 -19.42 -13.55
CA LEU A 30 -17.01 -20.82 -13.16
C LEU A 30 -17.67 -21.08 -11.80
N PHE A 31 -18.75 -21.86 -11.79
CA PHE A 31 -19.55 -22.11 -10.60
C PHE A 31 -19.54 -23.61 -10.23
N LEU A 32 -18.79 -23.93 -9.17
CA LEU A 32 -18.77 -25.23 -8.49
C LEU A 32 -19.31 -25.12 -7.05
N TYR A 33 -20.25 -24.18 -6.83
CA TYR A 33 -20.91 -23.93 -5.55
C TYR A 33 -21.63 -25.17 -5.02
N ASP A 34 -21.47 -25.48 -3.72
CA ASP A 34 -22.18 -26.57 -3.03
C ASP A 34 -22.00 -27.94 -3.73
N THR A 35 -20.80 -28.15 -4.30
CA THR A 35 -20.46 -29.38 -5.03
C THR A 35 -19.70 -30.33 -4.12
N ASN A 36 -20.17 -31.57 -3.98
CA ASN A 36 -19.42 -32.60 -3.28
C ASN A 36 -18.42 -33.30 -4.21
N LEU A 37 -17.28 -32.64 -4.46
CA LEU A 37 -16.24 -33.13 -5.38
C LEU A 37 -15.66 -34.46 -4.90
N TYR A 38 -15.55 -34.67 -3.58
CA TYR A 38 -15.11 -35.96 -3.04
C TYR A 38 -16.01 -37.12 -3.51
N GLN A 39 -17.33 -37.01 -3.36
CA GLN A 39 -18.26 -38.05 -3.80
C GLN A 39 -18.26 -38.23 -5.32
N ILE A 40 -18.11 -37.15 -6.08
CA ILE A 40 -18.03 -37.20 -7.55
C ILE A 40 -16.80 -38.00 -8.00
N PHE A 41 -15.62 -37.65 -7.50
CA PHE A 41 -14.37 -38.36 -7.84
C PHE A 41 -14.39 -39.81 -7.35
N ARG A 42 -14.97 -40.06 -6.16
CA ARG A 42 -15.16 -41.42 -5.63
C ARG A 42 -16.05 -42.26 -6.54
N ASN A 43 -17.20 -41.74 -6.96
CA ASN A 43 -18.14 -42.45 -7.83
C ASN A 43 -17.56 -42.69 -9.23
N ALA A 44 -16.71 -41.78 -9.70
CA ALA A 44 -15.98 -41.93 -10.95
C ALA A 44 -14.78 -42.90 -10.86
N GLY A 45 -14.39 -43.34 -9.65
CA GLY A 45 -13.20 -44.16 -9.45
C GLY A 45 -11.89 -43.42 -9.78
N LYS A 46 -11.87 -42.10 -9.56
CA LYS A 46 -10.80 -41.17 -9.94
C LYS A 46 -10.00 -40.62 -8.76
N LEU A 47 -10.13 -41.23 -7.57
CA LEU A 47 -9.28 -40.89 -6.43
C LEU A 47 -7.84 -41.42 -6.66
N ASP A 48 -6.86 -40.76 -6.06
CA ASP A 48 -5.47 -41.22 -6.10
C ASP A 48 -5.25 -42.49 -5.25
N SER A 49 -4.02 -43.00 -5.22
CA SER A 49 -3.64 -44.18 -4.43
C SER A 49 -3.82 -44.02 -2.92
N GLU A 50 -3.93 -42.79 -2.44
CA GLU A 50 -4.16 -42.43 -1.04
C GLU A 50 -5.65 -42.12 -0.75
N GLY A 51 -6.52 -42.26 -1.76
CA GLY A 51 -7.95 -41.99 -1.64
C GLY A 51 -8.32 -40.50 -1.68
N ARG A 52 -7.42 -39.64 -2.16
CA ARG A 52 -7.57 -38.19 -2.26
C ARG A 52 -8.05 -37.76 -3.64
N ILE A 53 -8.58 -36.54 -3.73
CA ILE A 53 -8.93 -35.90 -5.01
C ILE A 53 -7.61 -35.42 -5.67
N PRO A 54 -7.21 -35.91 -6.85
CA PRO A 54 -5.92 -35.59 -7.46
C PRO A 54 -5.97 -34.26 -8.24
N LEU A 55 -5.85 -33.14 -7.53
CA LEU A 55 -5.97 -31.78 -8.09
C LEU A 55 -4.67 -30.95 -7.92
N ALA A 56 -3.52 -31.60 -7.78
CA ALA A 56 -2.23 -30.91 -7.67
C ALA A 56 -1.97 -30.05 -8.91
N GLY A 57 -1.58 -28.79 -8.72
CA GLY A 57 -1.31 -27.83 -9.80
C GLY A 57 -2.54 -27.34 -10.58
N VAL A 58 -3.76 -27.58 -10.09
CA VAL A 58 -4.98 -27.13 -10.78
C VAL A 58 -5.11 -25.61 -10.77
N ASN A 59 -5.55 -25.02 -11.89
CA ASN A 59 -5.92 -23.61 -11.98
C ASN A 59 -7.40 -23.41 -11.63
N PHE A 60 -7.64 -23.12 -10.36
CA PHE A 60 -8.92 -22.68 -9.80
C PHE A 60 -8.96 -21.18 -9.52
N GLY A 61 -8.08 -20.38 -10.12
CA GLY A 61 -8.16 -18.93 -10.02
C GLY A 61 -9.56 -18.44 -10.42
N THR A 62 -10.11 -17.46 -9.71
CA THR A 62 -11.45 -16.87 -9.92
C THR A 62 -12.66 -17.83 -9.86
N VAL A 63 -12.48 -19.12 -9.49
CA VAL A 63 -13.59 -20.09 -9.43
C VAL A 63 -14.43 -19.88 -8.17
N PHE A 64 -15.75 -20.02 -8.31
CA PHE A 64 -16.69 -20.04 -7.18
C PHE A 64 -16.91 -21.48 -6.68
N LEU A 65 -16.25 -21.84 -5.59
CA LEU A 65 -16.23 -23.14 -4.90
C LEU A 65 -16.90 -23.09 -3.51
N ASN A 66 -17.64 -22.02 -3.19
CA ASN A 66 -18.23 -21.86 -1.86
C ASN A 66 -19.12 -23.08 -1.51
N LYS A 67 -19.05 -23.55 -0.26
CA LYS A 67 -19.73 -24.75 0.24
C LYS A 67 -19.37 -26.07 -0.45
N SER A 68 -18.35 -26.09 -1.30
CA SER A 68 -17.90 -27.34 -1.91
C SER A 68 -17.21 -28.25 -0.88
N VAL A 69 -17.25 -29.56 -1.13
CA VAL A 69 -16.56 -30.57 -0.32
C VAL A 69 -15.31 -31.03 -1.07
N LEU A 70 -14.17 -30.55 -0.59
CA LEU A 70 -12.80 -30.81 -1.04
C LEU A 70 -11.96 -31.48 0.08
N ALA A 71 -12.61 -32.07 1.09
CA ALA A 71 -11.92 -32.78 2.17
C ALA A 71 -10.97 -33.84 1.62
N ASN A 72 -9.75 -33.87 2.17
CA ASN A 72 -8.65 -34.73 1.73
C ASN A 72 -8.20 -34.50 0.27
N ALA A 73 -8.53 -33.38 -0.38
CA ALA A 73 -8.03 -33.10 -1.73
C ALA A 73 -6.51 -32.86 -1.71
N ASN A 74 -5.82 -33.32 -2.74
CA ASN A 74 -4.47 -32.88 -3.06
C ASN A 74 -4.58 -31.69 -4.01
N LEU A 75 -4.33 -30.49 -3.49
CA LEU A 75 -4.29 -29.20 -4.18
C LEU A 75 -2.87 -28.59 -4.12
N ALA A 76 -1.84 -29.41 -3.92
CA ALA A 76 -0.46 -28.94 -3.81
C ALA A 76 -0.07 -28.16 -5.08
N GLY A 77 0.47 -26.95 -4.89
CA GLY A 77 0.87 -26.06 -5.99
C GLY A 77 -0.28 -25.54 -6.86
N ALA A 78 -1.54 -25.68 -6.45
CA ALA A 78 -2.68 -25.14 -7.18
C ALA A 78 -2.66 -23.61 -7.25
N ASP A 79 -3.24 -23.05 -8.32
CA ASP A 79 -3.58 -21.62 -8.40
C ASP A 79 -5.04 -21.44 -8.01
N LEU A 80 -5.27 -20.79 -6.88
CA LEU A 80 -6.54 -20.48 -6.25
C LEU A 80 -6.71 -18.95 -6.11
N SER A 81 -5.95 -18.16 -6.88
CA SER A 81 -5.97 -16.70 -6.82
C SER A 81 -7.37 -16.14 -7.08
N PHE A 82 -7.87 -15.29 -6.19
CA PHE A 82 -9.23 -14.73 -6.26
C PHE A 82 -10.37 -15.77 -6.29
N ALA A 83 -10.10 -17.04 -5.98
CA ALA A 83 -11.13 -18.05 -5.86
C ALA A 83 -12.00 -17.79 -4.62
N SER A 84 -13.26 -18.25 -4.66
CA SER A 84 -14.22 -18.08 -3.57
C SER A 84 -14.58 -19.45 -3.00
N LEU A 85 -13.99 -19.81 -1.87
CA LEU A 85 -14.14 -21.06 -1.11
C LEU A 85 -14.84 -20.83 0.24
N ASN A 86 -15.67 -19.80 0.36
CA ASN A 86 -16.38 -19.53 1.60
C ASN A 86 -17.24 -20.73 2.01
N GLU A 87 -17.23 -21.07 3.30
CA GLU A 87 -17.95 -22.21 3.86
C GLU A 87 -17.60 -23.58 3.22
N ALA A 88 -16.49 -23.69 2.47
CA ALA A 88 -16.05 -24.95 1.89
C ALA A 88 -15.43 -25.89 2.95
N ASP A 89 -15.54 -27.19 2.71
CA ASP A 89 -14.87 -28.22 3.52
C ASP A 89 -13.56 -28.64 2.83
N LEU A 90 -12.44 -28.25 3.43
CA LEU A 90 -11.05 -28.52 3.02
C LEU A 90 -10.31 -29.28 4.13
N ALA A 91 -11.02 -29.96 5.02
CA ALA A 91 -10.39 -30.67 6.14
C ALA A 91 -9.39 -31.72 5.62
N ASN A 92 -8.19 -31.74 6.19
CA ASN A 92 -7.07 -32.61 5.80
C ASN A 92 -6.60 -32.45 4.35
N ALA A 93 -6.96 -31.37 3.65
CA ALA A 93 -6.46 -31.12 2.29
C ALA A 93 -4.97 -30.77 2.31
N ASP A 94 -4.26 -31.19 1.26
CA ASP A 94 -2.89 -30.73 0.99
C ASP A 94 -2.95 -29.56 0.02
N ILE A 95 -2.69 -28.35 0.51
CA ILE A 95 -2.69 -27.09 -0.24
C ILE A 95 -1.28 -26.50 -0.23
N SER A 96 -0.25 -27.31 0.04
CA SER A 96 1.13 -26.84 0.19
C SER A 96 1.66 -26.23 -1.10
N GLY A 97 2.41 -25.12 -0.97
CA GLY A 97 2.99 -24.40 -2.11
C GLY A 97 1.98 -23.77 -3.09
N ALA A 98 0.68 -23.81 -2.79
CA ALA A 98 -0.34 -23.18 -3.61
C ALA A 98 -0.27 -21.64 -3.56
N GLU A 99 -0.82 -21.00 -4.60
CA GLU A 99 -1.03 -19.56 -4.67
C GLU A 99 -2.51 -19.25 -4.50
N PHE A 100 -2.86 -18.33 -3.59
CA PHE A 100 -4.25 -17.90 -3.42
C PHE A 100 -4.36 -16.45 -2.98
N SER A 101 -3.49 -15.59 -3.51
CA SER A 101 -3.62 -14.15 -3.30
C SER A 101 -5.02 -13.65 -3.69
N GLY A 102 -5.63 -12.86 -2.80
CA GLY A 102 -7.01 -12.37 -2.95
C GLY A 102 -8.12 -13.42 -2.85
N GLY A 103 -7.79 -14.68 -2.54
CA GLY A 103 -8.78 -15.74 -2.34
C GLY A 103 -9.64 -15.53 -1.09
N ARG A 104 -10.88 -16.05 -1.11
CA ARG A 104 -11.80 -15.98 0.04
C ARG A 104 -12.11 -17.38 0.56
N PHE A 105 -11.84 -17.61 1.83
CA PHE A 105 -12.01 -18.86 2.58
C PHE A 105 -12.81 -18.60 3.88
N ASP A 106 -13.68 -17.59 3.86
CA ASP A 106 -14.40 -17.20 5.07
C ASP A 106 -15.30 -18.37 5.52
N LYS A 107 -15.25 -18.72 6.80
CA LYS A 107 -16.03 -19.83 7.39
C LYS A 107 -15.72 -21.23 6.82
N SER A 108 -14.63 -21.40 6.06
CA SER A 108 -14.23 -22.73 5.57
C SER A 108 -13.66 -23.61 6.70
N ASP A 109 -13.76 -24.92 6.55
CA ASP A 109 -13.06 -25.88 7.41
C ASP A 109 -11.74 -26.29 6.76
N LEU A 110 -10.62 -25.86 7.34
CA LEU A 110 -9.23 -26.17 6.96
C LEU A 110 -8.53 -26.93 8.10
N SER A 111 -9.29 -27.60 8.98
CA SER A 111 -8.69 -28.34 10.09
C SER A 111 -7.75 -29.44 9.59
N ASN A 112 -6.57 -29.52 10.20
CA ASN A 112 -5.48 -30.43 9.82
C ASN A 112 -4.99 -30.30 8.36
N ALA A 113 -5.32 -29.21 7.67
CA ALA A 113 -4.85 -28.99 6.30
C ALA A 113 -3.35 -28.62 6.29
N ASN A 114 -2.67 -28.98 5.22
CA ASN A 114 -1.29 -28.56 4.96
C ASN A 114 -1.30 -27.33 4.05
N LEU A 115 -0.97 -26.16 4.60
CA LEU A 115 -0.77 -24.88 3.93
C LEU A 115 0.70 -24.44 3.97
N SER A 116 1.64 -25.37 4.16
CA SER A 116 3.06 -25.02 4.23
C SER A 116 3.56 -24.43 2.92
N CYS A 117 4.49 -23.47 3.02
CA CYS A 117 5.11 -22.78 1.89
C CYS A 117 4.15 -22.11 0.89
N THR A 118 2.89 -21.84 1.27
CA THR A 118 1.93 -21.15 0.38
C THR A 118 2.29 -19.68 0.18
N LYS A 119 1.80 -19.13 -0.92
CA LYS A 119 1.94 -17.71 -1.27
C LYS A 119 0.56 -17.09 -1.34
N SER A 120 0.28 -16.15 -0.45
CA SER A 120 -1.10 -15.73 -0.20
C SER A 120 -1.12 -14.32 0.39
N LEU A 121 -1.13 -13.31 -0.47
CA LEU A 121 -1.32 -11.94 -0.04
C LEU A 121 -2.80 -11.57 -0.10
N MET A 122 -3.28 -10.82 0.89
CA MET A 122 -4.66 -10.30 0.91
C MET A 122 -5.75 -11.39 0.82
N ALA A 123 -5.46 -12.61 1.27
CA ALA A 123 -6.45 -13.66 1.37
C ALA A 123 -7.35 -13.45 2.61
N SER A 124 -8.55 -14.01 2.58
CA SER A 124 -9.53 -13.89 3.66
C SER A 124 -9.86 -15.25 4.26
N PHE A 125 -9.72 -15.38 5.57
CA PHE A 125 -9.99 -16.57 6.39
C PHE A 125 -10.88 -16.19 7.59
N GLU A 126 -11.77 -15.21 7.43
CA GLU A 126 -12.59 -14.73 8.54
C GLU A 126 -13.51 -15.85 9.03
N GLU A 127 -13.53 -16.07 10.35
CA GLU A 127 -14.29 -17.16 10.99
C GLU A 127 -13.92 -18.58 10.49
N ALA A 128 -12.78 -18.77 9.80
CA ALA A 128 -12.36 -20.08 9.30
C ALA A 128 -11.82 -20.99 10.41
N ASN A 129 -11.95 -22.30 10.23
CA ASN A 129 -11.36 -23.29 11.14
C ASN A 129 -10.01 -23.80 10.58
N LEU A 130 -8.90 -23.39 11.18
CA LEU A 130 -7.52 -23.77 10.85
C LEU A 130 -6.87 -24.58 12.00
N SER A 131 -7.67 -25.24 12.84
CA SER A 131 -7.13 -25.99 13.98
C SER A 131 -6.19 -27.10 13.52
N SER A 132 -5.01 -27.18 14.13
CA SER A 132 -3.97 -28.15 13.81
C SER A 132 -3.47 -28.11 12.36
N ALA A 133 -3.70 -27.00 11.64
CA ALA A 133 -3.17 -26.81 10.30
C ALA A 133 -1.67 -26.51 10.32
N ASP A 134 -0.96 -26.92 9.27
CA ASP A 134 0.45 -26.56 9.03
C ASP A 134 0.52 -25.35 8.10
N LEU A 135 0.94 -24.20 8.61
CA LEU A 135 1.18 -22.95 7.88
C LEU A 135 2.68 -22.60 7.86
N SER A 136 3.56 -23.57 8.09
CA SER A 136 5.00 -23.34 8.21
C SER A 136 5.60 -22.80 6.90
N GLY A 137 6.47 -21.79 7.01
CA GLY A 137 7.10 -21.12 5.86
C GLY A 137 6.15 -20.41 4.89
N ALA A 138 4.86 -20.31 5.20
CA ALA A 138 3.88 -19.67 4.35
C ALA A 138 3.99 -18.14 4.38
N ASN A 139 3.53 -17.48 3.32
CA ASN A 139 3.45 -16.02 3.24
C ASN A 139 1.99 -15.56 3.17
N PHE A 140 1.50 -15.07 4.30
CA PHE A 140 0.14 -14.58 4.55
C PHE A 140 0.09 -13.08 4.86
N ALA A 141 1.10 -12.31 4.47
CA ALA A 141 1.14 -10.88 4.77
C ALA A 141 -0.13 -10.17 4.25
N ILE A 142 -0.68 -9.26 5.07
CA ILE A 142 -1.89 -8.46 4.77
C ILE A 142 -3.17 -9.32 4.65
N SER A 143 -3.14 -10.60 5.02
CA SER A 143 -4.34 -11.45 5.01
C SER A 143 -5.21 -11.28 6.26
N ARG A 144 -6.50 -11.60 6.15
CA ARG A 144 -7.49 -11.48 7.24
C ARG A 144 -7.78 -12.84 7.87
N PHE A 145 -7.65 -12.93 9.19
CA PHE A 145 -7.93 -14.08 10.05
C PHE A 145 -8.84 -13.70 11.23
N ALA A 146 -9.62 -12.63 11.09
CA ALA A 146 -10.49 -12.17 12.15
C ALA A 146 -11.47 -13.28 12.59
N ASN A 147 -11.54 -13.53 13.90
CA ASN A 147 -12.33 -14.62 14.52
C ASN A 147 -11.97 -16.05 14.06
N ALA A 148 -10.84 -16.27 13.38
CA ALA A 148 -10.44 -17.60 12.94
C ALA A 148 -9.98 -18.49 14.11
N ASN A 149 -10.12 -19.81 13.97
CA ASN A 149 -9.62 -20.78 14.93
C ASN A 149 -8.28 -21.39 14.44
N LEU A 150 -7.16 -21.00 15.04
CA LEU A 150 -5.82 -21.53 14.79
C LEU A 150 -5.28 -22.35 15.98
N THR A 151 -6.16 -23.00 16.74
CA THR A 151 -5.74 -23.82 17.89
C THR A 151 -4.78 -24.93 17.45
N ASP A 152 -3.66 -25.09 18.15
CA ASP A 152 -2.60 -26.08 17.87
C ASP A 152 -1.99 -25.99 16.45
N ALA A 153 -2.16 -24.87 15.72
CA ALA A 153 -1.60 -24.70 14.37
C ALA A 153 -0.08 -24.45 14.40
N ASP A 154 0.63 -24.88 13.34
CA ASP A 154 2.06 -24.59 13.16
C ASP A 154 2.27 -23.42 12.20
N LEU A 155 2.77 -22.29 12.71
CA LEU A 155 3.07 -21.09 11.94
C LEU A 155 4.60 -20.86 11.84
N THR A 156 5.42 -21.88 12.08
CA THR A 156 6.89 -21.74 12.16
C THR A 156 7.47 -21.10 10.91
N GLY A 157 8.29 -20.05 11.07
CA GLY A 157 9.02 -19.39 9.98
C GLY A 157 8.14 -18.73 8.91
N SER A 158 6.84 -18.57 9.17
CA SER A 158 5.89 -17.94 8.25
C SER A 158 5.90 -16.41 8.34
N ASN A 159 5.33 -15.75 7.33
CA ASN A 159 5.18 -14.31 7.29
C ASN A 159 3.71 -13.88 7.34
N PHE A 160 3.33 -13.25 8.44
CA PHE A 160 2.01 -12.68 8.71
C PHE A 160 2.08 -11.16 8.96
N GLY A 161 3.08 -10.47 8.38
CA GLY A 161 3.21 -9.03 8.52
C GLY A 161 1.94 -8.30 8.09
N ARG A 162 1.45 -7.37 8.93
CA ARG A 162 0.19 -6.63 8.74
C ARG A 162 -1.07 -7.49 8.59
N ALA A 163 -1.03 -8.76 8.99
CA ALA A 163 -2.22 -9.61 8.99
C ALA A 163 -3.18 -9.22 10.12
N ASP A 164 -4.48 -9.47 9.93
CA ASP A 164 -5.50 -9.21 10.95
C ASP A 164 -5.91 -10.50 11.66
N PHE A 165 -5.49 -10.68 12.91
CA PHE A 165 -5.87 -11.76 13.81
C PHE A 165 -6.88 -11.31 14.88
N SER A 166 -7.64 -10.23 14.64
CA SER A 166 -8.57 -9.71 15.65
C SER A 166 -9.56 -10.79 16.11
N ASN A 167 -9.61 -11.03 17.42
CA ASN A 167 -10.40 -12.08 18.08
C ASN A 167 -10.10 -13.52 17.62
N ALA A 168 -8.97 -13.78 16.94
CA ALA A 168 -8.59 -15.13 16.54
C ALA A 168 -8.17 -15.99 17.75
N ASN A 169 -8.36 -17.31 17.65
CA ASN A 169 -7.90 -18.25 18.67
C ASN A 169 -6.59 -18.92 18.27
N LEU A 170 -5.48 -18.52 18.87
CA LEU A 170 -4.12 -19.05 18.66
C LEU A 170 -3.66 -19.92 19.84
N PHE A 171 -4.59 -20.53 20.58
CA PHE A 171 -4.27 -21.38 21.72
C PHE A 171 -3.29 -22.48 21.31
N ASN A 172 -2.17 -22.63 22.03
CA ASN A 172 -1.09 -23.59 21.73
C ASN A 172 -0.46 -23.50 20.31
N ALA A 173 -0.71 -22.44 19.54
CA ALA A 173 -0.11 -22.30 18.22
C ALA A 173 1.41 -22.15 18.30
N ASN A 174 2.14 -22.78 17.37
CA ASN A 174 3.58 -22.61 17.26
C ASN A 174 3.91 -21.39 16.40
N LEU A 175 4.39 -20.32 17.02
CA LEU A 175 4.71 -19.04 16.36
C LEU A 175 6.23 -18.86 16.21
N THR A 176 7.00 -19.96 16.23
CA THR A 176 8.46 -19.88 16.29
C THR A 176 9.02 -19.28 15.00
N GLY A 177 9.75 -18.15 15.11
CA GLY A 177 10.31 -17.46 13.95
C GLY A 177 9.29 -16.84 13.00
N THR A 178 8.02 -16.72 13.41
CA THR A 178 6.96 -16.09 12.61
C THR A 178 7.15 -14.57 12.56
N ASN A 179 7.01 -13.96 11.38
CA ASN A 179 6.93 -12.51 11.26
C ASN A 179 5.49 -12.04 11.46
N LEU A 180 5.21 -11.37 12.57
CA LEU A 180 3.94 -10.73 12.94
C LEU A 180 4.07 -9.20 12.97
N THR A 181 5.06 -8.62 12.29
CA THR A 181 5.29 -7.17 12.27
C THR A 181 4.04 -6.44 11.81
N ASP A 182 3.56 -5.48 12.61
CA ASP A 182 2.35 -4.70 12.36
C ASP A 182 1.04 -5.53 12.26
N ALA A 183 1.04 -6.81 12.67
CA ALA A 183 -0.17 -7.63 12.69
C ALA A 183 -1.13 -7.18 13.81
N SER A 184 -2.44 -7.09 13.52
CA SER A 184 -3.44 -6.82 14.55
C SER A 184 -3.72 -8.11 15.33
N LEU A 185 -3.42 -8.13 16.62
CA LEU A 185 -3.73 -9.23 17.54
C LEU A 185 -4.82 -8.83 18.55
N ALA A 186 -5.63 -7.82 18.22
CA ALA A 186 -6.62 -7.26 19.14
C ALA A 186 -7.65 -8.34 19.55
N GLY A 187 -7.69 -8.68 20.83
CA GLY A 187 -8.59 -9.72 21.35
C GLY A 187 -8.20 -11.16 21.00
N ALA A 188 -7.04 -11.39 20.38
CA ALA A 188 -6.59 -12.74 20.04
C ALA A 188 -6.23 -13.55 21.30
N ASN A 189 -6.60 -14.84 21.34
CA ASN A 189 -6.21 -15.75 22.40
C ASN A 189 -4.85 -16.40 22.11
N LEU A 190 -3.79 -15.94 22.78
CA LEU A 190 -2.42 -16.44 22.63
C LEU A 190 -1.99 -17.40 23.75
N LEU A 191 -2.91 -17.87 24.59
CA LEU A 191 -2.55 -18.72 25.72
C LEU A 191 -1.91 -20.04 25.24
N GLY A 192 -0.72 -20.37 25.77
CA GLY A 192 0.01 -21.57 25.37
C GLY A 192 0.76 -21.48 24.03
N ALA A 193 0.59 -20.38 23.27
CA ALA A 193 1.33 -20.16 22.04
C ALA A 193 2.84 -20.10 22.30
N GLN A 194 3.65 -20.51 21.31
CA GLN A 194 5.11 -20.54 21.38
C GLN A 194 5.71 -19.39 20.52
N PRO A 195 5.81 -18.14 21.01
CA PRO A 195 6.27 -16.98 20.22
C PRO A 195 7.80 -16.85 20.15
N TRP A 196 8.56 -17.94 20.29
CA TRP A 196 10.01 -17.85 20.32
C TRP A 196 10.55 -17.33 18.99
N ARG A 197 11.28 -16.20 19.03
CA ARG A 197 11.79 -15.50 17.84
C ARG A 197 10.70 -14.97 16.90
N ALA A 198 9.44 -14.90 17.35
CA ALA A 198 8.40 -14.20 16.62
C ALA A 198 8.72 -12.70 16.58
N VAL A 199 8.62 -12.07 15.42
CA VAL A 199 8.88 -10.64 15.23
C VAL A 199 7.55 -9.90 15.29
N LEU A 200 7.28 -9.17 16.37
CA LEU A 200 5.99 -8.46 16.59
C LEU A 200 6.06 -6.96 16.24
N TYR A 201 7.26 -6.39 16.29
CA TYR A 201 7.51 -4.98 16.02
C TYR A 201 8.82 -4.86 15.24
N SER A 202 8.89 -3.90 14.30
CA SER A 202 10.15 -3.50 13.70
C SER A 202 10.89 -2.56 14.67
N ASP A 203 11.69 -3.11 15.58
CA ASP A 203 12.63 -2.32 16.38
C ASP A 203 14.06 -2.48 15.83
N GLU A 204 14.70 -1.34 15.56
CA GLU A 204 15.97 -1.13 14.85
C GLU A 204 17.22 -1.79 15.49
N SER A 205 17.11 -2.62 16.54
CA SER A 205 18.28 -2.98 17.36
C SER A 205 18.54 -4.46 17.67
N THR A 206 17.87 -5.43 17.04
CA THR A 206 18.24 -6.85 17.23
C THR A 206 18.22 -7.65 15.92
N LEU A 207 19.23 -7.39 15.10
CA LEU A 207 19.58 -8.24 13.95
C LEU A 207 20.21 -9.55 14.43
N LEU A 208 19.39 -10.60 14.59
CA LEU A 208 19.85 -11.96 14.25
C LEU A 208 19.42 -12.19 12.81
N GLU A 209 20.42 -12.46 11.97
CA GLU A 209 20.41 -12.38 10.50
C GLU A 209 19.06 -12.79 9.86
N PRO A 210 18.40 -11.87 9.12
CA PRO A 210 17.30 -12.26 8.26
C PRO A 210 17.87 -13.11 7.13
N VAL A 211 17.22 -14.23 6.85
CA VAL A 211 17.35 -14.89 5.54
C VAL A 211 17.02 -13.82 4.50
N ARG A 212 18.05 -13.35 3.80
CA ARG A 212 17.92 -12.38 2.71
C ARG A 212 17.07 -13.01 1.61
N SER A 213 15.76 -12.81 1.64
CA SER A 213 15.04 -12.59 0.39
C SER A 213 15.58 -11.28 -0.15
N ASN A 214 16.41 -11.33 -1.19
CA ASN A 214 16.98 -10.11 -1.78
C ASN A 214 15.91 -9.04 -1.95
N PRO A 215 16.00 -7.86 -1.29
CA PRO A 215 15.29 -6.70 -1.78
C PRO A 215 15.77 -6.46 -3.21
N VAL A 216 14.87 -6.04 -4.11
CA VAL A 216 15.28 -5.62 -5.45
C VAL A 216 16.14 -4.36 -5.28
N CYS A 217 17.45 -4.53 -5.30
CA CYS A 217 18.43 -3.46 -5.14
C CYS A 217 18.64 -2.76 -6.47
N VAL A 218 18.72 -1.43 -6.43
CA VAL A 218 19.13 -0.61 -7.57
C VAL A 218 20.58 -0.23 -7.36
N THR A 219 21.48 -0.79 -8.17
CA THR A 219 22.92 -0.50 -8.13
C THR A 219 23.37 0.39 -9.28
N ALA A 220 22.61 0.41 -10.38
CA ALA A 220 22.83 1.26 -11.55
C ALA A 220 21.50 1.75 -12.15
N ILE A 221 21.55 2.76 -13.04
CA ILE A 221 20.34 3.24 -13.73
C ILE A 221 19.66 2.12 -14.55
N SER A 222 20.44 1.19 -15.10
CA SER A 222 19.92 0.04 -15.86
C SER A 222 18.98 -0.85 -15.05
N ASP A 223 19.26 -1.03 -13.75
CA ASP A 223 18.45 -1.88 -12.86
C ASP A 223 17.07 -1.27 -12.68
N LEU A 224 17.02 0.05 -12.43
CA LEU A 224 15.77 0.79 -12.30
C LEU A 224 14.95 0.74 -13.59
N LEU A 225 15.58 0.92 -14.75
CA LEU A 225 14.88 0.87 -16.04
C LEU A 225 14.30 -0.52 -16.31
N ALA A 226 15.03 -1.59 -16.00
CA ALA A 226 14.54 -2.95 -16.14
C ALA A 226 13.31 -3.21 -15.25
N ILE A 227 13.32 -2.71 -14.01
CA ILE A 227 12.19 -2.81 -13.08
C ILE A 227 10.98 -2.05 -13.61
N VAL A 228 11.16 -0.77 -14.01
CA VAL A 228 10.06 0.06 -14.52
C VAL A 228 9.46 -0.52 -15.81
N GLN A 229 10.28 -1.12 -16.68
CA GLN A 229 9.79 -1.80 -17.89
C GLN A 229 8.96 -3.04 -17.57
N GLY A 230 9.28 -3.75 -16.48
CA GLY A 230 8.54 -4.94 -16.04
C GLY A 230 7.16 -4.66 -15.46
N VAL A 231 6.88 -3.44 -15.00
CA VAL A 231 5.64 -3.06 -14.29
C VAL A 231 4.44 -2.84 -15.23
N GLY A 232 4.63 -2.83 -16.56
CA GLY A 232 3.55 -2.63 -17.53
C GLY A 232 3.07 -1.16 -17.61
N VAL A 233 2.58 -0.75 -18.78
CA VAL A 233 2.41 0.68 -19.16
C VAL A 233 1.04 1.25 -18.78
N GLU A 234 0.13 0.46 -18.21
CA GLU A 234 -1.29 0.86 -18.06
C GLU A 234 -1.56 1.79 -16.88
N THR A 235 -0.73 1.80 -15.83
CA THR A 235 -0.95 2.62 -14.62
C THR A 235 0.10 3.73 -14.49
N PRO A 236 -0.31 5.01 -14.28
CA PRO A 236 0.62 6.11 -14.01
C PRO A 236 1.52 5.84 -12.80
N LEU A 237 2.84 5.91 -13.02
CA LEU A 237 3.84 5.73 -11.96
C LEU A 237 4.37 7.07 -11.46
N TYR A 238 4.51 7.18 -10.15
CA TYR A 238 5.13 8.31 -9.46
C TYR A 238 6.26 7.81 -8.57
N TYR A 239 7.28 8.64 -8.41
CA TYR A 239 8.53 8.27 -7.75
C TYR A 239 8.87 9.28 -6.67
N ARG A 240 9.50 8.79 -5.60
CA ARG A 240 10.06 9.64 -4.54
C ARG A 240 11.31 8.99 -3.98
N GLY A 241 12.43 9.70 -4.07
CA GLY A 241 13.69 9.26 -3.47
C GLY A 241 13.88 9.84 -2.07
N GLU A 242 14.38 9.01 -1.17
CA GLU A 242 14.78 9.42 0.18
C GLU A 242 16.17 8.89 0.48
N SER A 243 17.02 9.74 1.06
CA SER A 243 18.43 9.44 1.26
C SER A 243 18.72 8.48 2.40
N LYS A 244 17.70 8.10 3.16
CA LYS A 244 17.75 7.15 4.29
C LYS A 244 16.66 6.08 4.15
N LEU A 245 17.03 4.83 4.36
CA LEU A 245 16.13 3.69 4.49
C LEU A 245 15.26 3.80 5.75
N GLY A 246 13.96 3.48 5.63
CA GLY A 246 13.04 3.45 6.76
C GLY A 246 12.48 4.81 7.18
N TRP A 247 12.69 5.87 6.40
CA TRP A 247 11.95 7.10 6.60
C TRP A 247 10.46 6.88 6.31
N SER A 248 9.62 7.27 7.27
CA SER A 248 8.18 7.24 7.10
C SER A 248 7.75 8.34 6.11
N LEU A 249 6.84 8.01 5.19
CA LEU A 249 6.31 8.94 4.18
C LEU A 249 5.30 9.93 4.82
N ILE A 250 5.82 10.76 5.72
CA ILE A 250 5.08 11.76 6.49
C ILE A 250 5.46 13.15 5.95
N PRO A 251 4.49 13.98 5.52
CA PRO A 251 4.75 15.37 5.18
C PRO A 251 5.45 16.11 6.33
N ALA A 252 6.31 17.05 5.97
CA ALA A 252 7.13 17.76 6.95
C ALA A 252 6.28 18.54 7.99
N LEU A 253 5.07 18.99 7.63
CA LEU A 253 4.14 19.61 8.57
C LEU A 253 3.86 18.74 9.80
N PHE A 254 3.60 17.44 9.59
CA PHE A 254 3.22 16.54 10.67
C PHE A 254 4.45 16.05 11.45
N ARG A 255 5.58 15.84 10.77
CA ARG A 255 6.85 15.50 11.43
C ARG A 255 7.29 16.57 12.43
N ASP A 256 7.10 17.83 12.07
CA ASP A 256 7.48 18.98 12.89
C ASP A 256 6.37 19.39 13.89
N ASN A 257 5.27 18.62 13.99
CA ASN A 257 4.10 18.92 14.83
C ASN A 257 3.47 20.31 14.58
N LEU A 258 3.46 20.78 13.32
CA LEU A 258 2.99 22.11 12.92
C LEU A 258 1.52 22.13 12.42
N ALA A 259 0.80 21.01 12.50
CA ALA A 259 -0.58 20.92 12.01
C ALA A 259 -1.55 21.92 12.68
N GLU A 260 -1.31 22.29 13.95
CA GLU A 260 -2.11 23.26 14.72
C GLU A 260 -2.00 24.71 14.21
N VAL A 261 -0.97 25.01 13.42
CA VAL A 261 -0.67 26.37 12.93
C VAL A 261 -0.72 26.47 11.41
N GLU A 262 -1.08 25.40 10.69
CA GLU A 262 -0.99 25.32 9.22
C GLU A 262 -1.67 26.49 8.50
N GLU A 263 -2.94 26.75 8.79
CA GLU A 263 -3.72 27.86 8.23
C GLU A 263 -3.07 29.24 8.50
N ARG A 264 -2.58 29.42 9.73
CA ARG A 264 -1.94 30.67 10.17
C ARG A 264 -0.62 30.90 9.47
N MET A 265 0.14 29.83 9.21
CA MET A 265 1.41 29.91 8.49
C MET A 265 1.21 30.48 7.09
N LEU A 266 0.23 29.97 6.34
CA LEU A 266 -0.07 30.47 5.00
C LEU A 266 -0.55 31.92 5.02
N ASN A 267 -1.50 32.26 5.89
CA ASN A 267 -2.03 33.62 5.96
C ASN A 267 -0.96 34.65 6.35
N ASN A 268 -0.06 34.30 7.27
CA ASN A 268 1.06 35.16 7.63
C ASN A 268 2.03 35.34 6.45
N LEU A 269 2.29 34.29 5.69
CA LEU A 269 3.15 34.37 4.50
C LEU A 269 2.53 35.27 3.42
N ILE A 270 1.24 35.10 3.13
CA ILE A 270 0.49 35.94 2.18
C ILE A 270 0.49 37.40 2.65
N SER A 271 0.28 37.66 3.93
CA SER A 271 0.26 39.02 4.50
C SER A 271 1.62 39.72 4.39
N ARG A 272 2.72 38.96 4.47
CA ARG A 272 4.09 39.49 4.36
C ARG A 272 4.52 39.70 2.90
N ARG A 273 4.00 38.89 1.98
CA ARG A 273 4.39 38.87 0.56
C ARG A 273 3.19 38.86 -0.40
N PRO A 274 2.26 39.82 -0.30
CA PRO A 274 1.00 39.76 -1.06
C PRO A 274 1.19 39.77 -2.58
N HIS A 275 2.24 40.44 -3.07
CA HIS A 275 2.55 40.50 -4.50
C HIS A 275 2.94 39.14 -5.08
N ASP A 276 3.67 38.32 -4.33
CA ASP A 276 4.12 36.99 -4.78
C ASP A 276 2.93 36.03 -4.99
N PHE A 277 1.84 36.22 -4.24
CA PHE A 277 0.60 35.43 -4.36
C PHE A 277 -0.42 36.02 -5.33
N SER A 278 -0.18 37.20 -5.93
CA SER A 278 -1.18 37.89 -6.76
C SER A 278 -1.64 37.10 -7.99
N GLY A 279 -0.78 36.22 -8.53
CA GLY A 279 -1.09 35.33 -9.64
C GLY A 279 -1.75 34.00 -9.26
N THR A 280 -1.98 33.74 -7.97
CA THR A 280 -2.56 32.46 -7.49
C THR A 280 -4.08 32.50 -7.49
N ALA A 281 -4.71 31.73 -8.38
CA ALA A 281 -6.15 31.68 -8.52
C ALA A 281 -6.79 30.78 -7.45
N THR A 282 -6.17 29.62 -7.20
CA THR A 282 -6.72 28.57 -6.31
C THR A 282 -5.99 28.49 -4.96
N ALA A 283 -6.60 27.85 -3.98
CA ALA A 283 -5.96 27.49 -2.72
C ALA A 283 -4.76 26.57 -2.93
N LEU A 284 -4.85 25.62 -3.88
CA LEU A 284 -3.74 24.73 -4.22
C LEU A 284 -2.52 25.54 -4.68
N ASP A 285 -2.69 26.50 -5.60
CA ASP A 285 -1.59 27.32 -6.11
C ASP A 285 -0.84 28.04 -5.00
N ARG A 286 -1.57 28.54 -4.00
CA ARG A 286 -1.00 29.22 -2.83
C ARG A 286 -0.16 28.26 -1.98
N TRP A 287 -0.67 27.07 -1.72
CA TRP A 287 0.05 26.06 -0.95
C TRP A 287 1.29 25.55 -1.68
N VAL A 288 1.18 25.29 -2.98
CA VAL A 288 2.30 24.85 -3.83
C VAL A 288 3.39 25.92 -3.88
N LEU A 289 3.01 27.18 -4.09
CA LEU A 289 3.96 28.30 -4.06
C LEU A 289 4.64 28.43 -2.70
N ALA A 290 3.89 28.32 -1.61
CA ALA A 290 4.44 28.40 -0.27
C ALA A 290 5.44 27.26 0.04
N GLN A 291 5.08 26.02 -0.32
CA GLN A 291 5.96 24.85 -0.15
C GLN A 291 7.22 24.94 -0.99
N HIS A 292 7.10 25.46 -2.21
CA HIS A 292 8.23 25.70 -3.10
C HIS A 292 9.29 26.60 -2.44
N HIS A 293 8.84 27.60 -1.66
CA HIS A 293 9.68 28.51 -0.88
C HIS A 293 9.96 28.01 0.56
N GLY A 294 9.73 26.73 0.84
CA GLY A 294 10.15 26.07 2.07
C GLY A 294 9.14 26.08 3.21
N LEU A 295 7.90 26.57 2.98
CA LEU A 295 6.85 26.42 3.99
C LEU A 295 6.53 24.93 4.18
N LYS A 296 6.47 24.48 5.43
CA LYS A 296 6.08 23.10 5.73
C LYS A 296 4.58 22.93 5.51
N THR A 297 4.19 22.01 4.65
CA THR A 297 2.79 21.73 4.30
C THR A 297 2.49 20.24 4.48
N ARG A 298 1.21 19.90 4.37
CA ARG A 298 0.71 18.52 4.33
C ARG A 298 0.91 17.80 2.98
N PHE A 299 1.41 18.47 1.95
CA PHE A 299 1.59 17.83 0.64
C PHE A 299 2.93 17.11 0.59
N LEU A 300 2.95 15.96 -0.07
CA LEU A 300 4.16 15.17 -0.26
C LEU A 300 4.65 15.28 -1.70
N ASP A 301 5.89 15.73 -1.87
CA ASP A 301 6.53 15.86 -3.18
C ASP A 301 6.78 14.49 -3.81
N VAL A 302 6.29 14.29 -5.04
CA VAL A 302 6.57 13.14 -5.91
C VAL A 302 6.92 13.61 -7.33
N THR A 303 7.51 12.75 -8.14
CA THR A 303 7.86 13.06 -9.54
C THR A 303 7.37 11.97 -10.48
N LYS A 304 7.02 12.33 -11.72
CA LYS A 304 6.76 11.36 -12.79
C LYS A 304 8.03 10.79 -13.42
N ASN A 305 9.19 11.40 -13.18
CA ASN A 305 10.44 10.99 -13.78
C ASN A 305 11.21 10.05 -12.83
N PRO A 306 11.38 8.76 -13.17
CA PRO A 306 12.06 7.79 -12.30
C PRO A 306 13.50 8.21 -11.97
N LEU A 307 14.19 8.86 -12.90
CA LEU A 307 15.57 9.30 -12.71
C LEU A 307 15.67 10.51 -11.78
N VAL A 308 14.65 11.37 -11.75
CA VAL A 308 14.56 12.47 -10.77
C VAL A 308 14.29 11.91 -9.37
N GLY A 309 13.44 10.89 -9.26
CA GLY A 309 13.25 10.16 -8.00
C GLY A 309 14.56 9.54 -7.51
N LEU A 310 15.29 8.86 -8.41
CA LEU A 310 16.59 8.27 -8.12
C LEU A 310 17.63 9.32 -7.70
N PHE A 311 17.66 10.49 -8.36
CA PHE A 311 18.51 11.61 -7.98
C PHE A 311 18.30 12.00 -6.51
N PHE A 312 17.05 12.19 -6.08
CA PHE A 312 16.75 12.58 -4.69
C PHE A 312 17.07 11.50 -3.66
N ALA A 313 17.06 10.22 -4.05
CA ALA A 313 17.50 9.12 -3.19
C ALA A 313 19.02 9.13 -3.01
N CYS A 314 19.77 9.42 -4.08
CA CYS A 314 21.23 9.43 -4.04
C CYS A 314 21.83 10.77 -3.57
N GLU A 315 21.08 11.86 -3.60
CA GLU A 315 21.56 13.19 -3.22
C GLU A 315 22.03 13.21 -1.75
N ARG A 316 23.27 13.65 -1.55
CA ARG A 316 23.91 13.64 -0.22
C ARG A 316 23.19 14.60 0.73
N SER A 317 22.82 14.07 1.89
CA SER A 317 22.54 14.87 3.08
C SER A 317 23.76 14.78 3.99
N GLU A 318 24.23 15.91 4.54
CA GLU A 318 25.34 15.95 5.51
C GLU A 318 25.15 15.01 6.72
N LYS A 319 23.93 14.52 6.94
CA LYS A 319 23.55 13.66 8.06
C LYS A 319 23.48 12.16 7.75
N TYR A 320 23.42 11.74 6.48
CA TYR A 320 23.08 10.36 6.08
C TYR A 320 23.98 9.79 4.98
N GLU A 321 25.25 10.23 4.97
CA GLU A 321 26.19 9.91 3.88
C GLU A 321 26.52 8.42 3.77
N THR A 322 26.49 7.68 4.89
CA THR A 322 26.84 6.25 4.95
C THR A 322 25.63 5.32 5.01
N GLU A 323 24.41 5.85 4.93
CA GLU A 323 23.19 5.05 5.05
C GLU A 323 22.64 4.66 3.68
N ASP A 324 21.99 3.50 3.58
CA ASP A 324 21.27 3.10 2.37
C ASP A 324 20.11 4.08 2.10
N ALA A 325 19.83 4.33 0.83
CA ALA A 325 18.69 5.13 0.41
C ALA A 325 17.52 4.25 -0.05
N CYS A 326 16.36 4.86 -0.21
CA CYS A 326 15.21 4.19 -0.80
C CYS A 326 14.54 5.01 -1.91
N LEU A 327 14.02 4.30 -2.89
CA LEU A 327 13.19 4.84 -3.95
C LEU A 327 11.80 4.25 -3.83
N HIS A 328 10.82 5.10 -3.55
CA HIS A 328 9.41 4.71 -3.54
C HIS A 328 8.82 4.85 -4.93
N ILE A 329 8.04 3.84 -5.33
CA ILE A 329 7.26 3.84 -6.56
C ILE A 329 5.79 3.70 -6.18
N PHE A 330 4.96 4.60 -6.69
CA PHE A 330 3.52 4.61 -6.49
C PHE A 330 2.84 4.36 -7.83
N ALA A 331 2.08 3.28 -7.94
CA ALA A 331 1.22 3.01 -9.09
C ALA A 331 -0.19 3.50 -8.78
N MET A 332 -0.52 4.67 -9.34
CA MET A 332 -1.75 5.41 -9.01
C MET A 332 -2.80 5.19 -10.10
N PRO A 333 -3.94 4.55 -9.80
CA PRO A 333 -5.04 4.41 -10.75
C PRO A 333 -5.55 5.78 -11.23
N GLU A 334 -6.03 5.84 -12.46
CA GLU A 334 -6.50 7.09 -13.08
C GLU A 334 -7.60 7.79 -12.25
N ALA A 335 -8.44 7.02 -11.55
CA ALA A 335 -9.48 7.56 -10.66
C ALA A 335 -8.94 8.45 -9.52
N LEU A 336 -7.70 8.22 -9.08
CA LEU A 336 -7.01 9.00 -8.04
C LEU A 336 -6.18 10.16 -8.60
N ASN A 337 -5.93 10.16 -9.91
CA ASN A 337 -5.29 11.28 -10.58
C ASN A 337 -6.32 12.38 -10.80
N LYS A 338 -6.19 13.46 -10.04
CA LYS A 338 -7.12 14.57 -10.09
C LYS A 338 -6.45 15.79 -10.73
N PRO A 339 -7.10 16.48 -11.68
CA PRO A 339 -6.58 17.72 -12.21
C PRO A 339 -6.60 18.80 -11.11
N PHE A 340 -5.69 19.77 -11.23
CA PHE A 340 -5.49 20.86 -10.25
C PHE A 340 -6.76 21.66 -9.91
N ASN A 341 -7.74 21.69 -10.82
CA ASN A 341 -9.00 22.45 -10.70
C ASN A 341 -10.22 21.56 -10.39
N SER A 342 -10.01 20.31 -9.98
CA SER A 342 -11.13 19.44 -9.58
C SER A 342 -11.70 19.83 -8.23
N ASP A 343 -13.00 19.58 -8.07
CA ASP A 343 -13.74 19.84 -6.84
C ASP A 343 -13.12 19.14 -5.62
N THR A 344 -12.70 17.87 -5.74
CA THR A 344 -12.02 17.11 -4.69
C THR A 344 -10.73 17.82 -4.21
N ILE A 345 -9.91 18.32 -5.14
CA ILE A 345 -8.66 19.00 -4.82
C ILE A 345 -8.92 20.37 -4.19
N SER A 346 -9.91 21.11 -4.68
CA SER A 346 -10.34 22.37 -4.08
C SER A 346 -10.88 22.18 -2.66
N VAL A 347 -11.61 21.10 -2.39
CA VAL A 347 -12.05 20.71 -1.05
C VAL A 347 -10.85 20.46 -0.13
N ILE A 348 -9.89 19.63 -0.54
CA ILE A 348 -8.71 19.28 0.27
C ILE A 348 -7.83 20.52 0.53
N ALA A 349 -7.57 21.33 -0.49
CA ALA A 349 -6.72 22.52 -0.37
C ALA A 349 -7.34 23.59 0.53
N ASN A 350 -8.67 23.76 0.48
CA ASN A 350 -9.38 24.71 1.36
C ASN A 350 -9.62 24.14 2.76
N PHE A 351 -9.70 22.82 2.93
CA PHE A 351 -9.74 22.20 4.25
C PHE A 351 -8.50 22.57 5.09
N ALA A 352 -7.31 22.58 4.48
CA ALA A 352 -6.06 23.03 5.13
C ALA A 352 -6.08 24.51 5.56
N ARG A 353 -7.00 25.30 4.99
CA ARG A 353 -7.21 26.73 5.33
C ARG A 353 -8.29 26.93 6.39
N LEU A 354 -8.89 25.86 6.91
CA LEU A 354 -9.71 25.94 8.10
C LEU A 354 -8.80 25.91 9.34
N PRO A 355 -9.15 26.61 10.42
CA PRO A 355 -8.44 26.43 11.68
C PRO A 355 -8.63 25.00 12.20
N ARG A 356 -7.66 24.52 13.00
CA ARG A 356 -7.59 23.12 13.41
C ARG A 356 -8.83 22.64 14.18
N ARG A 357 -9.50 23.55 14.90
CA ARG A 357 -10.74 23.28 15.62
C ARG A 357 -11.88 22.89 14.66
N GLU A 358 -12.03 23.61 13.57
CA GLU A 358 -13.04 23.36 12.54
C GLU A 358 -12.69 22.12 11.70
N GLN A 359 -11.40 21.89 11.43
CA GLN A 359 -10.93 20.63 10.84
C GLN A 359 -11.36 19.42 11.70
N GLY A 360 -11.12 19.46 13.01
CA GLY A 360 -11.52 18.40 13.94
C GLY A 360 -13.03 18.13 13.96
N GLN A 361 -13.85 19.19 13.89
CA GLN A 361 -15.32 19.08 13.85
C GLN A 361 -15.84 18.42 12.57
N LEU A 362 -15.20 18.65 11.42
CA LEU A 362 -15.55 17.98 10.17
C LEU A 362 -15.21 16.49 10.20
N LEU A 363 -14.15 16.13 10.94
CA LEU A 363 -13.64 14.76 11.03
C LEU A 363 -14.24 13.95 12.18
N GLY A 364 -15.18 14.51 12.95
CA GLY A 364 -15.76 13.86 14.13
C GLY A 364 -14.80 13.76 15.33
N LEU A 365 -13.67 14.47 15.31
CA LEU A 365 -12.71 14.50 16.40
C LEU A 365 -13.13 15.55 17.44
N SER A 366 -13.62 15.10 18.60
CA SER A 366 -13.91 15.99 19.72
C SER A 366 -12.61 16.38 20.43
N ILE A 367 -12.22 17.65 20.30
CA ILE A 367 -11.08 18.24 21.01
C ILE A 367 -11.38 18.38 22.52
N ASP A 368 -12.65 18.21 22.95
CA ASP A 368 -13.09 18.46 24.32
C ASP A 368 -13.99 17.30 24.82
N GLN A 369 -13.39 16.28 25.43
CA GLN A 369 -14.08 15.07 25.92
C GLN A 369 -15.07 15.31 27.08
N SER A 370 -15.27 16.55 27.53
CA SER A 370 -16.02 16.82 28.76
C SER A 370 -17.48 17.30 28.59
N LYS A 371 -17.94 17.66 27.38
CA LYS A 371 -19.31 18.18 27.16
C LYS A 371 -19.83 17.94 25.74
N ALA A 372 -20.24 16.73 25.40
CA ALA A 372 -20.79 16.44 24.07
C ALA A 372 -22.02 15.53 24.16
N ALA A 373 -23.21 16.13 24.16
CA ALA A 373 -24.45 15.39 23.90
C ALA A 373 -25.52 16.21 23.16
N SER A 374 -25.39 17.54 23.02
CA SER A 374 -26.43 18.35 22.35
C SER A 374 -25.94 19.53 21.48
N THR A 375 -24.63 19.76 21.32
CA THR A 375 -24.07 20.92 20.59
C THR A 375 -23.23 20.61 19.35
N ASP A 376 -22.94 19.34 19.08
CA ASP A 376 -22.01 18.98 17.98
C ASP A 376 -22.61 19.14 16.59
N GLN A 377 -23.92 18.96 16.45
CA GLN A 377 -24.60 19.09 15.16
C GLN A 377 -24.58 20.56 14.65
N ASP A 378 -24.76 21.53 15.54
CA ASP A 378 -24.67 22.96 15.20
C ASP A 378 -23.24 23.37 14.85
N ARG A 379 -22.23 22.83 15.56
CA ARG A 379 -20.81 23.15 15.32
C ARG A 379 -20.31 22.57 14.00
N HIS A 380 -20.63 21.32 13.70
CA HIS A 380 -20.38 20.69 12.41
C HIS A 380 -20.98 21.52 11.25
N SER A 381 -22.20 22.04 11.43
CA SER A 381 -22.85 22.91 10.44
C SER A 381 -22.09 24.23 10.19
N VAL A 382 -21.35 24.77 11.18
CA VAL A 382 -20.58 26.00 11.04
C VAL A 382 -19.30 25.74 10.27
N ALA A 383 -18.55 24.70 10.65
CA ALA A 383 -17.31 24.32 9.96
C ALA A 383 -17.57 24.00 8.48
N MET A 384 -18.66 23.27 8.19
CA MET A 384 -19.05 22.94 6.82
C MET A 384 -19.41 24.19 6.01
N ARG A 385 -20.16 25.13 6.60
CA ARG A 385 -20.48 26.42 5.94
C ARG A 385 -19.24 27.25 5.63
N GLN A 386 -18.26 27.27 6.53
CA GLN A 386 -17.00 27.98 6.28
C GLN A 386 -16.22 27.34 5.11
N LEU A 387 -16.16 26.01 5.06
CA LEU A 387 -15.53 25.30 3.96
C LEU A 387 -16.19 25.65 2.62
N TYR A 388 -17.52 25.59 2.54
CA TYR A 388 -18.25 26.00 1.34
C TYR A 388 -17.98 27.45 0.94
N GLN A 389 -17.89 28.38 1.89
CA GLN A 389 -17.56 29.77 1.61
C GLN A 389 -16.13 29.93 1.07
N LEU A 390 -15.16 29.18 1.59
CA LEU A 390 -13.78 29.22 1.09
C LEU A 390 -13.69 28.68 -0.34
N ILE A 391 -14.37 27.57 -0.62
CA ILE A 391 -14.39 26.97 -1.97
C ILE A 391 -15.13 27.88 -2.95
N ARG A 392 -16.29 28.44 -2.59
CA ARG A 392 -17.06 29.34 -3.47
C ARG A 392 -16.36 30.64 -3.81
N ARG A 393 -15.35 31.06 -3.03
CA ARG A 393 -14.50 32.21 -3.36
C ARG A 393 -13.60 31.95 -4.57
N GLU A 394 -13.23 30.69 -4.83
CA GLU A 394 -12.43 30.31 -6.01
C GLU A 394 -13.27 29.62 -7.10
N GLN A 395 -14.28 28.83 -6.73
CA GLN A 395 -15.18 28.11 -7.63
C GLN A 395 -16.63 28.54 -7.35
N ALA A 396 -17.09 29.61 -7.99
CA ALA A 396 -18.42 30.17 -7.76
C ALA A 396 -19.58 29.18 -8.06
N TYR A 397 -19.34 28.19 -8.93
CA TYR A 397 -20.31 27.16 -9.33
C TYR A 397 -20.36 25.94 -8.39
N PHE A 398 -19.53 25.89 -7.34
CA PHE A 398 -19.44 24.72 -6.47
C PHE A 398 -20.77 24.42 -5.75
N GLU A 399 -21.28 23.21 -5.95
CA GLU A 399 -22.49 22.72 -5.31
C GLU A 399 -22.23 22.38 -3.84
N GLU A 400 -23.21 22.63 -2.96
CA GLU A 400 -23.08 22.33 -1.51
C GLU A 400 -23.24 20.83 -1.22
N ARG A 401 -22.40 20.01 -1.87
CA ARG A 401 -22.39 18.56 -1.76
C ARG A 401 -20.95 18.06 -1.76
N ILE A 402 -20.36 18.02 -0.56
CA ILE A 402 -19.08 17.36 -0.33
C ILE A 402 -19.33 15.91 0.08
N ASP A 403 -18.71 14.96 -0.61
CA ASP A 403 -18.61 13.60 -0.11
C ASP A 403 -17.52 13.57 0.96
N MET A 404 -17.88 13.25 2.21
CA MET A 404 -16.93 13.20 3.31
C MET A 404 -15.83 12.17 3.08
N LYS A 405 -16.09 11.14 2.27
CA LYS A 405 -15.09 10.12 1.91
C LYS A 405 -13.88 10.71 1.19
N ASP A 406 -14.06 11.79 0.43
CA ASP A 406 -12.98 12.48 -0.28
C ASP A 406 -11.97 13.12 0.70
N LEU A 407 -12.39 13.50 1.91
CA LEU A 407 -11.47 14.04 2.92
C LEU A 407 -10.51 12.98 3.48
N TYR A 408 -10.91 11.72 3.43
CA TYR A 408 -10.11 10.58 3.88
C TYR A 408 -9.29 9.94 2.75
N GLY A 409 -9.56 10.33 1.50
CA GLY A 409 -8.84 9.85 0.33
C GLY A 409 -7.40 10.38 0.23
N VAL A 410 -6.61 9.68 -0.57
CA VAL A 410 -5.32 10.15 -1.06
C VAL A 410 -5.44 10.31 -2.56
N PHE A 411 -5.04 11.48 -3.05
CA PHE A 411 -5.06 11.79 -4.46
C PHE A 411 -3.68 12.25 -4.90
N VAL A 412 -3.37 12.02 -6.17
CA VAL A 412 -2.23 12.66 -6.82
C VAL A 412 -2.75 13.84 -7.63
N VAL A 413 -2.09 14.98 -7.47
CA VAL A 413 -2.40 16.20 -8.21
C VAL A 413 -1.18 16.71 -8.94
N GLU A 414 -1.38 16.99 -10.22
CA GLU A 414 -0.42 17.70 -11.04
C GLU A 414 -0.75 19.19 -10.98
N PRO A 415 0.07 20.00 -10.29
CA PRO A 415 -0.16 21.44 -10.20
C PRO A 415 -0.04 22.08 -11.59
N GLN A 416 -0.58 23.30 -11.74
CA GLN A 416 -0.20 24.11 -12.87
C GLN A 416 1.33 24.29 -12.88
N GLN A 417 1.94 24.09 -14.05
CA GLN A 417 3.40 24.19 -14.25
C GLN A 417 3.86 25.66 -14.32
N SER A 418 3.36 26.49 -13.39
CA SER A 418 3.62 27.92 -13.29
C SER A 418 4.98 28.23 -12.68
N SER A 419 5.56 27.30 -11.93
CA SER A 419 6.91 27.38 -11.36
C SER A 419 7.93 26.60 -12.20
N GLU A 420 9.09 27.20 -12.45
CA GLU A 420 10.19 26.57 -13.20
C GLU A 420 10.71 25.29 -12.55
N ARG A 421 10.70 25.21 -11.20
CA ARG A 421 11.17 24.02 -10.47
C ARG A 421 10.21 22.84 -10.60
N VAL A 422 8.90 23.08 -10.52
CA VAL A 422 7.90 22.01 -10.69
C VAL A 422 8.02 21.41 -12.09
N ARG A 423 8.25 22.27 -13.10
CA ARG A 423 8.47 21.85 -14.48
C ARG A 423 9.76 21.08 -14.66
N ALA A 424 10.86 21.56 -14.08
CA ALA A 424 12.16 20.89 -14.13
C ALA A 424 12.15 19.50 -13.48
N GLN A 425 11.39 19.35 -12.38
CA GLN A 425 11.32 18.10 -11.63
C GLN A 425 10.23 17.14 -12.13
N SER A 426 9.42 17.54 -13.13
CA SER A 426 8.17 16.83 -13.48
C SER A 426 7.32 16.53 -12.24
N GLY A 427 7.21 17.55 -11.38
CA GLY A 427 6.70 17.44 -10.03
C GLY A 427 5.18 17.26 -9.98
N ALA A 428 4.75 16.40 -9.08
CA ALA A 428 3.36 16.19 -8.67
C ALA A 428 3.31 16.09 -7.14
N PHE A 429 2.11 16.10 -6.57
CA PHE A 429 1.94 16.03 -5.12
C PHE A 429 0.95 14.93 -4.75
N LEU A 430 1.28 14.18 -3.70
CA LEU A 430 0.28 13.41 -2.98
C LEU A 430 -0.38 14.32 -1.94
N VAL A 431 -1.70 14.31 -1.94
CA VAL A 431 -2.52 15.19 -1.08
C VAL A 431 -3.58 14.37 -0.34
N SER A 432 -3.82 14.75 0.90
CA SER A 432 -4.92 14.24 1.72
C SER A 432 -5.39 15.34 2.68
N ALA A 433 -6.68 15.34 3.02
CA ALA A 433 -7.19 16.25 4.04
C ALA A 433 -6.92 15.72 5.47
N PHE A 434 -6.94 14.39 5.65
CA PHE A 434 -6.75 13.79 6.96
C PHE A 434 -5.38 13.13 7.14
N ARG A 435 -4.92 12.37 6.14
CA ARG A 435 -3.78 11.48 6.34
C ARG A 435 -2.49 12.25 6.55
N ASP A 436 -1.78 11.86 7.61
CA ASP A 436 -0.44 12.32 7.94
C ASP A 436 0.66 11.39 7.41
N ARG A 437 0.28 10.23 6.87
CA ARG A 437 1.16 9.19 6.34
C ARG A 437 0.71 8.69 4.97
N PHE A 438 1.69 8.45 4.09
CA PHE A 438 1.48 7.99 2.69
C PHE A 438 2.17 6.65 2.39
N ASP A 439 2.96 6.12 3.33
CA ASP A 439 3.62 4.81 3.36
C ASP A 439 2.67 3.70 3.85
N TYR A 440 1.66 4.11 4.60
CA TYR A 440 0.57 3.28 5.08
C TYR A 440 -0.75 3.97 4.78
N THR A 441 -1.70 3.22 4.24
CA THR A 441 -3.09 3.63 4.16
C THR A 441 -3.79 3.10 5.39
N ASP A 442 -3.48 3.64 6.57
CA ASP A 442 -4.24 3.33 7.77
C ASP A 442 -5.70 3.77 7.57
N ASP A 443 -6.60 2.82 7.84
CA ASP A 443 -8.03 3.02 7.89
C ASP A 443 -8.36 3.82 9.15
N THR A 444 -8.58 5.11 9.00
CA THR A 444 -9.59 5.75 9.84
C THR A 444 -10.93 5.08 9.53
N GLU A 445 -11.63 4.69 10.59
CA GLU A 445 -12.94 4.02 10.76
C GLU A 445 -14.09 4.23 9.74
N TRP A 446 -13.91 4.91 8.60
CA TRP A 446 -15.00 5.29 7.68
C TRP A 446 -14.96 4.64 6.29
N ASN A 447 -13.85 4.09 5.79
CA ASN A 447 -13.83 3.37 4.51
C ASN A 447 -13.13 2.03 4.68
N GLY A 448 -13.88 0.93 4.58
CA GLY A 448 -13.30 -0.40 4.65
C GLY A 448 -12.26 -0.65 3.54
N GLY A 449 -11.01 -0.86 3.94
CA GLY A 449 -10.16 -1.97 3.50
C GLY A 449 -9.72 -2.03 2.03
N VAL A 450 -10.00 -1.04 1.18
CA VAL A 450 -9.47 -1.02 -0.20
C VAL A 450 -8.23 -0.11 -0.24
N ARG A 451 -7.06 -0.70 -0.48
CA ARG A 451 -5.87 0.07 -0.87
C ARG A 451 -6.21 0.86 -2.13
N PRO A 452 -6.14 2.21 -2.11
CA PRO A 452 -6.50 3.00 -3.29
C PRO A 452 -5.44 2.87 -4.41
N TYR A 453 -4.17 2.60 -4.06
CA TYR A 453 -3.05 2.49 -5.01
C TYR A 453 -1.97 1.51 -4.51
N ASP A 454 -1.14 1.01 -5.43
CA ASP A 454 0.02 0.16 -5.09
C ASP A 454 1.26 1.00 -4.80
N HIS A 455 2.07 0.55 -3.85
CA HIS A 455 3.31 1.20 -3.44
C HIS A 455 4.39 0.14 -3.22
N CYS A 456 5.55 0.34 -3.85
CA CYS A 456 6.73 -0.48 -3.60
C CYS A 456 7.94 0.40 -3.26
N THR A 457 8.90 -0.19 -2.56
CA THR A 457 10.12 0.49 -2.15
C THR A 457 11.32 -0.32 -2.62
N LEU A 458 12.23 0.35 -3.32
CA LEU A 458 13.49 -0.21 -3.78
C LEU A 458 14.63 0.32 -2.91
N THR A 459 15.59 -0.53 -2.60
CA THR A 459 16.77 -0.16 -1.81
C THR A 459 17.91 0.26 -2.72
N ILE A 460 18.59 1.34 -2.37
CA ILE A 460 19.79 1.82 -3.05
C ILE A 460 20.94 1.77 -2.05
N PRO A 461 21.90 0.84 -2.23
CA PRO A 461 23.04 0.72 -1.34
C PRO A 461 23.88 2.01 -1.30
N ALA A 462 24.37 2.38 -0.11
CA ALA A 462 25.18 3.58 0.09
C ALA A 462 26.39 3.66 -0.86
N GLU A 463 27.05 2.53 -1.12
CA GLU A 463 28.23 2.42 -1.98
C GLU A 463 27.97 2.76 -3.44
N CYS A 464 26.74 2.60 -3.93
CA CYS A 464 26.38 2.82 -5.34
C CYS A 464 25.93 4.26 -5.63
N LYS A 465 25.60 5.05 -4.59
CA LYS A 465 25.02 6.39 -4.76
C LYS A 465 25.88 7.33 -5.62
N ASP A 466 27.19 7.33 -5.39
CA ASP A 466 28.11 8.22 -6.12
C ASP A 466 28.22 7.86 -7.60
N ASP A 467 28.20 6.57 -7.93
CA ASP A 467 28.27 6.12 -9.32
C ASP A 467 26.95 6.39 -10.05
N ILE A 468 25.81 6.16 -9.39
CA ILE A 468 24.49 6.56 -9.90
C ILE A 468 24.43 8.07 -10.16
N LEU A 469 24.94 8.91 -9.25
CA LEU A 469 24.98 10.36 -9.45
C LEU A 469 25.87 10.77 -10.64
N LYS A 470 26.97 10.06 -10.89
CA LYS A 470 27.80 10.29 -12.09
C LYS A 470 27.04 9.93 -13.36
N GLU A 471 26.33 8.80 -13.38
CA GLU A 471 25.48 8.41 -14.51
C GLU A 471 24.36 9.43 -14.78
N LEU A 472 23.68 9.90 -13.73
CA LEU A 472 22.63 10.91 -13.82
C LEU A 472 23.15 12.25 -14.38
N ARG A 473 24.37 12.65 -13.99
CA ARG A 473 25.04 13.84 -14.55
C ARG A 473 25.26 13.72 -16.07
N LEU A 474 25.58 12.52 -16.58
CA LEU A 474 25.72 12.29 -18.04
C LEU A 474 24.39 12.51 -18.77
N LEU A 475 23.27 12.27 -18.09
CA LEU A 475 21.91 12.50 -18.60
C LEU A 475 21.40 13.92 -18.31
N ASN A 476 22.26 14.83 -17.85
CA ASN A 476 21.93 16.21 -17.50
C ASN A 476 20.90 16.34 -16.35
N ILE A 477 20.83 15.33 -15.48
CA ILE A 477 20.03 15.35 -14.25
C ILE A 477 20.97 15.73 -13.10
N THR A 478 20.95 17.01 -12.74
CA THR A 478 21.82 17.59 -11.72
C THR A 478 21.03 18.53 -10.82
N ARG A 479 21.65 18.96 -9.71
CA ARG A 479 21.00 19.92 -8.81
C ARG A 479 20.68 21.23 -9.52
N GLU A 480 21.54 21.67 -10.44
CA GLU A 480 21.33 22.88 -11.24
C GLU A 480 20.11 22.77 -12.15
N THR A 481 19.95 21.63 -12.83
CA THR A 481 18.84 21.45 -13.77
C THR A 481 17.52 21.24 -13.04
N LEU A 482 17.54 20.63 -11.85
CA LEU A 482 16.35 20.41 -11.03
C LEU A 482 15.96 21.61 -10.15
N PHE A 483 16.89 22.52 -9.87
CA PHE A 483 16.66 23.75 -9.10
C PHE A 483 17.15 24.96 -9.89
N PRO A 484 16.38 25.44 -10.89
CA PRO A 484 16.80 26.49 -11.83
C PRO A 484 16.90 27.89 -11.20
N GLY A 485 16.74 28.02 -9.88
CA GLY A 485 16.88 29.30 -9.18
C GLY A 485 18.30 29.84 -9.24
N LEU A 486 18.44 31.16 -9.31
CA LEU A 486 19.73 31.83 -9.41
C LEU A 486 20.68 31.46 -8.25
N ASP A 487 20.15 31.41 -7.02
CA ASP A 487 20.93 31.07 -5.82
C ASP A 487 21.46 29.63 -5.90
N SER A 488 20.60 28.67 -6.25
CA SER A 488 20.99 27.25 -6.40
C SER A 488 21.97 27.04 -7.55
N SER A 489 21.80 27.78 -8.65
CA SER A 489 22.72 27.74 -9.79
C SER A 489 24.08 28.35 -9.43
N ALA A 490 24.11 29.44 -8.65
CA ALA A 490 25.35 30.07 -8.20
C ALA A 490 26.14 29.20 -7.22
N ASP A 491 25.44 28.56 -6.27
CA ASP A 491 26.05 27.62 -5.32
C ASP A 491 26.71 26.43 -6.04
N ALA A 492 25.99 25.85 -7.00
CA ALA A 492 26.50 24.73 -7.78
C ALA A 492 27.70 25.07 -8.67
N VAL A 493 27.68 26.24 -9.33
CA VAL A 493 28.84 26.73 -10.08
C VAL A 493 30.04 26.86 -9.16
N THR A 494 29.83 27.41 -7.95
CA THR A 494 30.89 27.57 -6.95
C THR A 494 31.47 26.22 -6.51
N GLU A 495 30.63 25.24 -6.21
CA GLU A 495 31.08 23.89 -5.82
C GLU A 495 31.85 23.17 -6.94
N ARG A 496 31.40 23.31 -8.20
CA ARG A 496 32.13 22.76 -9.36
C ARG A 496 33.55 23.29 -9.43
N TYR A 497 33.74 24.61 -9.31
CA TYR A 497 35.06 25.21 -9.33
C TYR A 497 35.90 24.87 -8.08
N LYS A 498 35.29 24.66 -6.91
CA LYS A 498 36.01 24.15 -5.73
C LYS A 498 36.57 22.75 -5.98
N GLN A 499 35.79 21.86 -6.60
CA GLN A 499 36.25 20.52 -6.97
C GLN A 499 37.36 20.56 -8.02
N ASP A 500 37.25 21.44 -9.03
CA ASP A 500 38.28 21.62 -10.06
C ASP A 500 39.60 22.16 -9.47
N VAL A 501 39.52 23.07 -8.47
CA VAL A 501 40.70 23.57 -7.74
C VAL A 501 41.30 22.50 -6.83
N ALA A 502 40.48 21.69 -6.14
CA ALA A 502 40.94 20.60 -5.28
C ALA A 502 41.58 19.45 -6.06
N ASN A 503 41.18 19.25 -7.32
CA ASN A 503 41.71 18.22 -8.22
C ASN A 503 42.83 18.74 -9.15
N SER A 504 43.21 20.02 -9.03
CA SER A 504 44.37 20.57 -9.75
C SER A 504 45.67 20.22 -9.00
N PRO A 505 46.73 19.79 -9.73
CA PRO A 505 47.96 19.22 -9.16
C PRO A 505 48.81 20.19 -8.34
#